data_AF-A0A264C911-F1
#
_entry.id   AF-A0A264C911-F1
#
_cell.length_a   1.000
_cell.length_b   1.000
_cell.length_c   1.000
_cell.angle_alpha   90.00
_cell.angle_beta   90.00
_cell.angle_gamma   90.00
#
_symmetry.space_group_name_H-M   'P 1'
#
loop_
_entity.id
_entity.type
_entity.pdbx_description
1 polymer ?
#
loop_
_entity_poly.entity_id
_entity_poly.type
_entity_poly.pdbx_seq_one_letter_code
_entity_poly.pdbx_strand_id
1 'polypeptide(L)'
;MSRQRGMSSLLMVLLLLTLGSLLLEGLNLQQRALLAQTASETQAIRDTAIAHSALQWGKQQAWSAQLPLACREQTPQGWRACLRIFGDGSLLLSSASGEVQVWQSGEVRGGQVRFSAHGWSDFCPLREASLCQMP
;
A
#
# COMPACT_ATOMS: atom_id res chain seq x y z
N MET A 1 39.04 55.54 -29.33
CA MET A 1 38.69 54.29 -30.04
C MET A 1 38.79 53.12 -29.05
N SER A 2 37.69 52.75 -28.39
CA SER A 2 37.66 51.64 -27.43
C SER A 2 37.50 50.31 -28.17
N ARG A 3 38.46 49.41 -28.00
CA ARG A 3 38.50 48.10 -28.66
C ARG A 3 37.68 47.09 -27.84
N GLN A 4 36.35 47.15 -27.98
CA GLN A 4 35.37 46.29 -27.30
C GLN A 4 35.28 44.87 -27.89
N ARG A 5 36.37 44.08 -27.87
CA ARG A 5 36.34 42.69 -28.39
C ARG A 5 36.33 41.58 -27.32
N GLY A 6 36.56 41.92 -26.04
CA GLY A 6 36.62 40.94 -24.93
C GLY A 6 35.38 40.86 -24.03
N MET A 7 34.55 41.91 -23.94
CA MET A 7 33.33 41.90 -23.13
C MET A 7 32.22 41.02 -23.72
N SER A 8 32.11 40.95 -25.05
CA SER A 8 31.08 40.17 -25.73
C SER A 8 31.26 38.66 -25.54
N SER A 9 32.50 38.16 -25.46
CA SER A 9 32.78 36.74 -25.25
C SER A 9 32.53 36.32 -23.79
N LEU A 10 32.83 37.19 -22.82
CA LEU A 10 32.57 36.93 -21.40
C LEU A 10 31.07 36.87 -21.09
N LEU A 11 30.27 37.77 -21.69
CA LEU A 11 28.82 37.73 -21.58
C LEU A 11 28.24 36.43 -22.14
N MET A 12 28.73 35.96 -23.29
CA MET A 12 28.30 34.69 -23.88
C MET A 12 28.63 33.50 -22.96
N VAL A 13 29.84 33.45 -22.38
CA VAL A 13 30.22 32.38 -21.45
C VAL A 13 29.36 32.41 -20.19
N LEU A 14 29.11 33.59 -19.62
CA LEU A 14 28.22 33.74 -18.47
C LEU A 14 26.79 33.27 -18.78
N LEU A 15 26.25 33.62 -19.95
CA LEU A 15 24.94 33.13 -20.38
C LEU A 15 24.90 31.61 -20.56
N LEU A 16 25.96 31.00 -21.10
CA LEU A 16 26.05 29.54 -21.23
C LEU A 16 26.12 28.87 -19.85
N LEU A 17 26.89 29.44 -18.92
CA LEU A 17 27.01 28.91 -17.56
C LEU A 17 25.67 29.02 -16.81
N THR A 18 24.99 30.15 -16.89
CA THR A 18 23.69 30.32 -16.21
C THR A 18 22.62 29.42 -16.82
N LEU A 19 22.56 29.29 -18.14
CA LEU A 19 21.65 28.37 -18.80
C LEU A 19 21.96 26.91 -18.43
N GLY A 20 23.24 26.54 -18.38
CA GLY A 20 23.68 25.24 -17.92
C GLY A 20 23.28 24.94 -16.47
N SER A 21 23.44 25.91 -15.56
CA SER A 21 23.01 25.79 -14.17
C SER A 21 21.50 25.60 -14.05
N LEU A 22 20.71 26.40 -14.77
CA LEU A 22 19.25 26.29 -14.76
C LEU A 22 18.76 24.94 -15.30
N LEU A 23 19.37 24.43 -16.38
CA LEU A 23 19.06 23.11 -16.92
C LEU A 23 19.40 22.00 -15.92
N LEU A 24 20.55 22.09 -15.26
CA LEU A 24 20.98 21.12 -14.27
C LEU A 24 20.06 21.12 -13.04
N GLU A 25 19.65 22.30 -12.57
CA GLU A 25 18.67 22.44 -11.49
C GLU A 25 17.31 21.84 -11.87
N GLY A 26 16.81 22.16 -13.08
CA GLY A 26 15.57 21.58 -13.60
C GLY A 26 15.62 20.05 -13.65
N LEU A 27 16.73 19.49 -14.12
CA LEU A 27 16.91 18.04 -14.22
C LEU A 27 17.02 17.38 -12.83
N ASN A 28 17.69 18.02 -11.87
CA ASN A 28 17.75 17.56 -10.48
C ASN A 28 16.37 17.57 -9.81
N LEU A 29 15.59 18.63 -10.02
CA LEU A 29 14.21 18.71 -9.51
C LEU A 29 13.34 17.61 -10.12
N GLN A 30 13.41 17.39 -11.43
CA GLN A 30 12.68 16.33 -12.11
C GLN A 30 13.07 14.94 -11.60
N GLN A 31 14.36 14.66 -11.44
CA GLN A 31 14.84 13.38 -10.93
C GLN A 31 14.32 13.10 -9.52
N ARG A 32 14.32 14.10 -8.62
CA ARG A 32 13.78 13.95 -7.26
C ARG A 32 12.29 13.64 -7.27
N ALA A 33 11.52 14.32 -8.11
CA ALA A 33 10.09 14.06 -8.25
C ALA A 33 9.82 12.62 -8.71
N LEU A 34 10.56 12.15 -9.72
CA LEU A 34 10.45 10.77 -10.21
C LEU A 34 10.83 9.75 -9.13
N LEU A 35 11.93 9.97 -8.40
CA LEU A 35 12.34 9.08 -7.31
C LEU A 35 11.28 9.02 -6.19
N ALA A 36 10.69 10.16 -5.83
CA ALA A 36 9.63 10.20 -4.83
C ALA A 36 8.38 9.43 -5.30
N GLN A 37 8.00 9.59 -6.57
CA GLN A 37 6.90 8.85 -7.18
C GLN A 37 7.16 7.34 -7.19
N THR A 38 8.31 6.91 -7.70
CA THR A 38 8.66 5.48 -7.74
C THR A 38 8.74 4.87 -6.35
N ALA A 39 9.22 5.61 -5.35
CA ALA A 39 9.23 5.15 -3.97
C ALA A 39 7.81 4.93 -3.43
N SER A 40 6.88 5.86 -3.71
CA SER A 40 5.47 5.73 -3.34
C SER A 40 4.80 4.54 -4.03
N GLU A 41 5.00 4.35 -5.34
CA GLU A 41 4.46 3.21 -6.09
C GLU A 41 5.02 1.89 -5.57
N THR A 42 6.33 1.82 -5.31
CA THR A 42 6.98 0.64 -4.75
C THR A 42 6.41 0.30 -3.37
N GLN A 43 6.16 1.32 -2.54
CA GLN A 43 5.57 1.12 -1.22
C GLN A 43 4.13 0.58 -1.33
N ALA A 44 3.29 1.17 -2.20
CA ALA A 44 1.93 0.69 -2.42
C ALA A 44 1.87 -0.78 -2.91
N ILE A 45 2.80 -1.17 -3.81
CA ILE A 45 2.94 -2.56 -4.27
C ILE A 45 3.32 -3.48 -3.10
N ARG A 46 4.28 -3.07 -2.27
CA ARG A 46 4.70 -3.85 -1.09
C ARG A 46 3.56 -4.04 -0.09
N ASP A 47 2.86 -2.97 0.23
CA ASP A 47 1.74 -2.99 1.17
C ASP A 47 0.61 -3.90 0.66
N THR A 48 0.30 -3.84 -0.65
CA THR A 48 -0.64 -4.75 -1.28
C THR A 48 -0.20 -6.21 -1.16
N ALA A 49 1.06 -6.50 -1.49
CA ALA A 49 1.60 -7.86 -1.40
C ALA A 49 1.58 -8.39 0.04
N ILE A 50 1.91 -7.55 1.03
CA ILE A 50 1.89 -7.92 2.45
C ILE A 50 0.45 -8.18 2.91
N ALA A 51 -0.49 -7.28 2.60
CA ALA A 51 -1.90 -7.44 2.98
C ALA A 51 -2.49 -8.75 2.41
N HIS A 52 -2.23 -9.04 1.13
CA HIS A 52 -2.66 -10.30 0.50
C HIS A 52 -1.99 -11.54 1.10
N SER A 53 -0.68 -11.48 1.34
CA SER A 53 0.07 -12.60 1.93
C SER A 53 -0.42 -12.90 3.34
N ALA A 54 -0.63 -11.87 4.16
CA ALA A 54 -1.21 -11.97 5.48
C ALA A 54 -2.63 -12.57 5.45
N LEU A 55 -3.44 -12.23 4.43
CA LEU A 55 -4.77 -12.81 4.26
C LEU A 55 -4.69 -14.32 3.98
N GLN A 56 -3.83 -14.73 3.04
CA GLN A 56 -3.67 -16.15 2.70
C GLN A 56 -3.11 -16.95 3.88
N TRP A 57 -2.15 -16.40 4.62
CA TRP A 57 -1.68 -16.98 5.87
C TRP A 57 -2.81 -17.09 6.91
N GLY A 58 -3.63 -16.03 7.04
CA GLY A 58 -4.79 -15.99 7.93
C GLY A 58 -5.82 -17.09 7.62
N LYS A 59 -6.03 -17.40 6.34
CA LYS A 59 -6.92 -18.50 5.91
C LYS A 59 -6.43 -19.88 6.36
N GLN A 60 -5.13 -20.05 6.58
CA GLN A 60 -4.53 -21.30 7.04
C GLN A 60 -4.55 -21.45 8.57
N GLN A 61 -4.93 -20.39 9.31
CA GLN A 61 -4.98 -20.43 10.77
C GLN A 61 -6.20 -21.21 11.28
N ALA A 62 -6.04 -21.81 12.46
CA ALA A 62 -7.14 -22.41 13.19
C ALA A 62 -7.97 -21.32 13.90
N TRP A 63 -9.22 -21.18 13.46
CA TRP A 63 -10.19 -20.23 14.02
C TRP A 63 -11.27 -20.95 14.82
N SER A 64 -11.60 -20.40 15.98
CA SER A 64 -12.75 -20.90 16.77
C SER A 64 -14.03 -20.25 16.27
N ALA A 65 -15.04 -21.07 15.94
CA ALA A 65 -16.36 -20.59 15.55
C ALA A 65 -17.16 -19.94 16.72
N GLN A 66 -16.68 -20.09 17.96
CA GLN A 66 -17.33 -19.56 19.15
C GLN A 66 -16.89 -18.13 19.48
N LEU A 67 -15.75 -17.68 18.95
CA LEU A 67 -15.24 -16.33 19.19
C LEU A 67 -15.73 -15.40 18.07
N PRO A 68 -16.60 -14.42 18.38
CA PRO A 68 -17.14 -13.52 17.36
C PRO A 68 -16.08 -12.59 16.75
N LEU A 69 -14.96 -12.39 17.45
CA LEU A 69 -13.81 -11.64 16.95
C LEU A 69 -12.53 -12.26 17.50
N ALA A 70 -11.60 -12.60 16.61
CA ALA A 70 -10.28 -13.09 16.97
C ALA A 70 -9.23 -12.58 15.99
N CYS A 71 -8.06 -12.19 16.51
CA CYS A 71 -6.92 -11.78 15.70
C CYS A 71 -5.73 -12.71 15.92
N ARG A 72 -4.96 -12.92 14.86
CA ARG A 72 -3.72 -13.67 14.87
C ARG A 72 -2.63 -12.81 14.23
N GLU A 73 -1.46 -12.87 14.83
CA GLU A 73 -0.28 -12.15 14.37
C GLU A 73 0.88 -13.12 14.20
N GLN A 74 1.70 -12.89 13.17
CA GLN A 74 2.95 -13.61 12.94
C GLN A 74 4.12 -12.63 12.92
N THR A 75 4.91 -12.69 13.98
CA THR A 75 6.30 -12.26 13.97
C THR A 75 7.16 -13.38 13.38
N PRO A 76 8.12 -13.12 12.48
CA PRO A 76 8.77 -11.83 12.17
C PRO A 76 8.20 -11.00 11.00
N GLN A 77 7.25 -11.52 10.21
CA GLN A 77 6.77 -10.85 8.98
C GLN A 77 5.81 -9.69 9.26
N GLY A 78 5.36 -9.52 10.50
CA GLY A 78 4.40 -8.48 10.88
C GLY A 78 3.00 -8.72 10.31
N TRP A 79 2.69 -9.96 9.90
CA TRP A 79 1.38 -10.29 9.36
C TRP A 79 0.35 -10.29 10.48
N ARG A 80 -0.79 -9.65 10.23
CA ARG A 80 -1.93 -9.61 11.12
C ARG A 80 -3.17 -9.97 10.32
N ALA A 81 -3.96 -10.91 10.85
CA ALA A 81 -5.24 -11.27 10.29
C ALA A 81 -6.30 -11.34 11.41
N CYS A 82 -7.47 -10.76 11.17
CA CYS A 82 -8.57 -10.76 12.11
C CYS A 82 -9.82 -11.39 11.48
N LEU A 83 -10.37 -12.39 12.16
CA LEU A 83 -11.63 -13.04 11.80
C LEU A 83 -12.75 -12.44 12.65
N ARG A 84 -13.82 -11.99 11.99
CA ARG A 84 -15.06 -11.56 12.62
C ARG A 84 -16.19 -12.47 12.16
N ILE A 85 -17.01 -12.94 13.08
CA ILE A 85 -18.18 -13.80 12.84
C ILE A 85 -19.42 -13.00 13.21
N PHE A 86 -20.41 -12.99 12.32
CA PHE A 86 -21.67 -12.27 12.48
C PHE A 86 -22.79 -13.20 12.97
N GLY A 87 -23.87 -12.61 13.48
CA GLY A 87 -24.98 -13.36 14.09
C GLY A 87 -25.76 -14.25 13.12
N ASP A 88 -25.68 -13.98 11.81
CA ASP A 88 -26.26 -14.81 10.75
C ASP A 88 -25.37 -16.00 10.35
N GLY A 89 -24.20 -16.16 11.01
CA GLY A 89 -23.22 -17.19 10.72
C GLY A 89 -22.28 -16.84 9.56
N SER A 90 -22.46 -15.68 8.91
CA SER A 90 -21.46 -15.18 7.97
C SER A 90 -20.19 -14.75 8.72
N LEU A 91 -19.06 -14.74 8.04
CA LEU A 91 -17.81 -14.28 8.61
C LEU A 91 -16.96 -13.52 7.61
N LEU A 92 -16.05 -12.73 8.14
CA LEU A 92 -15.11 -11.93 7.39
C LEU A 92 -13.73 -12.04 8.02
N LEU A 93 -12.78 -12.58 7.26
CA LEU A 93 -11.36 -12.48 7.58
C LEU A 93 -10.81 -11.23 6.91
N SER A 94 -9.99 -10.48 7.64
CA SER A 94 -9.37 -9.23 7.18
C SER A 94 -7.89 -9.19 7.50
N SER A 95 -7.12 -8.56 6.63
CA SER A 95 -5.71 -8.21 6.88
C SER A 95 -5.42 -6.86 6.24
N ALA A 96 -4.44 -6.15 6.80
CA ALA A 96 -4.07 -4.82 6.36
C ALA A 96 -2.56 -4.60 6.38
N SER A 97 -2.10 -3.69 5.54
CA SER A 97 -0.73 -3.17 5.51
C SER A 97 -0.74 -1.78 4.88
N GLY A 98 -0.14 -0.79 5.55
CA GLY A 98 -0.25 0.60 5.13
C GLY A 98 -1.70 1.05 5.03
N GLU A 99 -2.09 1.61 3.88
CA GLU A 99 -3.47 1.99 3.57
C GLU A 99 -4.28 0.85 2.91
N VAL A 100 -3.64 -0.28 2.60
CA VAL A 100 -4.29 -1.40 1.94
C VAL A 100 -4.95 -2.31 2.98
N GLN A 101 -6.22 -2.62 2.74
CA GLN A 101 -6.95 -3.62 3.51
C GLN A 101 -7.67 -4.56 2.54
N VAL A 102 -7.63 -5.86 2.84
CA VAL A 102 -8.25 -6.90 2.04
C VAL A 102 -9.10 -7.83 2.90
N TRP A 103 -10.10 -8.43 2.28
CA TRP A 103 -11.07 -9.26 2.97
C TRP A 103 -11.29 -10.60 2.28
N GLN A 104 -11.70 -11.57 3.08
CA GLN A 104 -12.12 -12.89 2.64
C GLN A 104 -13.40 -13.27 3.39
N SER A 105 -14.51 -13.40 2.67
CA SER A 105 -15.77 -13.85 3.23
C SER A 105 -15.84 -15.37 3.38
N GLY A 106 -16.79 -15.80 4.19
CA GLY A 106 -17.08 -17.20 4.46
C GLY A 106 -18.30 -17.35 5.37
N GLU A 107 -18.47 -18.55 5.90
CA GLU A 107 -19.55 -18.89 6.82
C GLU A 107 -19.06 -19.86 7.90
N VAL A 108 -19.76 -19.86 9.03
CA VAL A 108 -19.66 -20.93 10.01
C VAL A 108 -20.64 -22.03 9.64
N ARG A 109 -20.12 -23.21 9.29
CA ARG A 109 -20.95 -24.38 8.95
C ARG A 109 -20.57 -25.56 9.83
N GLY A 110 -21.54 -26.08 10.57
CA GLY A 110 -21.32 -27.20 11.50
C GLY A 110 -20.29 -26.90 12.59
N GLY A 111 -20.25 -25.65 13.08
CA GLY A 111 -19.28 -25.21 14.10
C GLY A 111 -17.85 -25.01 13.58
N GLN A 112 -17.64 -25.03 12.26
CA GLN A 112 -16.34 -24.81 11.63
C GLN A 112 -16.39 -23.57 10.72
N VAL A 113 -15.30 -22.81 10.75
CA VAL A 113 -15.06 -21.70 9.83
C VAL A 113 -14.75 -22.24 8.43
N ARG A 114 -15.50 -21.81 7.42
CA ARG A 114 -15.26 -22.15 6.02
C ARG A 114 -15.22 -20.88 5.17
N PHE A 115 -14.10 -20.66 4.49
CA PHE A 115 -13.94 -19.55 3.57
C PHE A 115 -14.59 -19.84 2.22
N SER A 116 -15.25 -18.83 1.63
CA SER A 116 -15.83 -18.93 0.30
C SER A 116 -14.75 -18.94 -0.78
N ALA A 117 -14.89 -19.79 -1.80
CA ALA A 117 -13.96 -19.84 -2.93
C ALA A 117 -13.86 -18.50 -3.68
N HIS A 118 -14.96 -17.77 -3.77
CA HIS A 118 -15.06 -16.46 -4.44
C HIS A 118 -15.31 -15.33 -3.43
N GLY A 119 -14.87 -15.50 -2.19
CA GLY A 119 -15.11 -14.55 -1.10
C GLY A 119 -14.07 -13.45 -0.96
N TRP A 120 -13.04 -13.42 -1.81
CA TRP A 120 -11.99 -12.41 -1.75
C TRP A 120 -12.51 -11.05 -2.24
N SER A 121 -12.10 -9.96 -1.58
CA SER A 121 -12.42 -8.59 -1.97
C SER A 121 -11.35 -7.62 -1.52
N ASP A 122 -11.06 -6.63 -2.37
CA ASP A 122 -10.24 -5.44 -2.10
C ASP A 122 -11.08 -4.21 -1.69
N PHE A 123 -12.41 -4.33 -1.74
CA PHE A 123 -13.35 -3.37 -1.16
C PHE A 123 -14.09 -3.99 0.03
N CYS A 124 -14.54 -3.16 0.97
CA CYS A 124 -15.38 -3.62 2.08
C CYS A 124 -16.65 -4.30 1.53
N PRO A 125 -16.85 -5.62 1.76
CA PRO A 125 -17.98 -6.35 1.18
C PRO A 125 -19.28 -6.16 1.98
N LEU A 126 -19.24 -5.41 3.08
CA LEU A 126 -20.38 -5.15 3.95
C LEU A 126 -20.94 -3.75 3.69
N ARG A 127 -22.23 -3.57 3.97
CA ARG A 127 -22.90 -2.27 3.82
C ARG A 127 -22.35 -1.22 4.79
N GLU A 128 -21.99 -1.64 6.00
CA GLU A 128 -21.45 -0.77 7.04
C GLU A 128 -19.92 -0.85 7.06
N ALA A 129 -19.24 0.24 6.71
CA ALA A 129 -17.78 0.30 6.62
C ALA A 129 -17.08 0.03 7.97
N SER A 130 -17.70 0.41 9.08
CA SER A 130 -17.20 0.14 10.44
C SER A 130 -17.02 -1.37 10.71
N LEU A 131 -17.86 -2.21 10.11
CA LEU A 131 -17.78 -3.67 10.27
C LEU A 131 -16.61 -4.29 9.49
N CYS A 132 -16.05 -3.56 8.54
CA CYS A 132 -14.87 -3.98 7.80
C CYS A 132 -13.57 -3.54 8.47
N GLN A 133 -13.59 -2.58 9.39
CA GLN A 133 -12.37 -2.08 10.04
C GLN A 133 -11.72 -3.17 10.89
N MET A 134 -10.40 -3.32 10.74
CA MET A 134 -9.62 -4.16 11.64
C MET A 134 -9.65 -3.55 13.05
N PRO A 135 -9.86 -4.37 14.09
CA PRO A 135 -9.84 -3.94 15.48
C PRO A 135 -8.44 -3.61 16.00
#